data_AF-A0A7I7TEW0-F1
#
_entry.id   AF-A0A7I7TEW0-F1
#
_cell.length_a   1.000
_cell.length_b   1.000
_cell.length_c   1.000
_cell.angle_alpha   90.00
_cell.angle_beta   90.00
_cell.angle_gamma   90.00
#
_symmetry.space_group_name_H-M   'P 1'
#
loop_
_entity.id
_entity.type
_entity.pdbx_description
1 polymer ?
#
loop_
_entity_poly.entity_id
_entity_poly.type
_entity_poly.pdbx_seq_one_letter_code
_entity_poly.pdbx_strand_id
1 'polypeptide(L)'
;MADADRNPTYLRDLAGHVAVFRDAFRSFLELHTPTYRGPGVGIFPAVSPLDESDPAEIEVRRARTFEAAGRARRAPALTGCVFGVRDPAGGKPDVVDPIAAWHTVTQPKPLLEPANIIDACDQMIGSLEDMAAQAEAEAPPTVDVAQMHPAVWGQAARLWRDGHYRHAVQAAADGVVQLVKSRTGGPELDDTTRWNQAFSEKDPEPGRPRLRWPADQTDRTVVSMNDGLRRFAPGAQMTIRNPATHGPGEMTPQEAVERLSVLSLLARWVDACDLIEAPHASVRDLS
;
A
#
# COMPACT_ATOMS: atom_id res chain seq x y z
N MET A 1 -11.29 -8.85 -9.44
CA MET A 1 -12.22 -7.73 -9.74
C MET A 1 -12.51 -6.92 -8.48
N ALA A 2 -12.67 -7.55 -7.31
CA ALA A 2 -12.87 -6.92 -5.99
C ALA A 2 -11.67 -6.15 -5.39
N ASP A 3 -10.58 -5.96 -6.14
CA ASP A 3 -9.39 -5.21 -5.70
C ASP A 3 -9.13 -3.99 -6.61
N ALA A 4 -9.83 -3.91 -7.75
CA ALA A 4 -9.67 -2.81 -8.70
C ALA A 4 -10.53 -1.60 -8.31
N ASP A 5 -11.68 -1.83 -7.70
CA ASP A 5 -12.58 -0.82 -7.15
C ASP A 5 -12.06 -0.16 -5.86
N ARG A 6 -10.97 -0.69 -5.29
CA ARG A 6 -10.33 -0.18 -4.07
C ARG A 6 -8.86 0.18 -4.25
N ASN A 7 -8.33 0.13 -5.47
CA ASN A 7 -6.97 0.56 -5.76
C ASN A 7 -6.99 2.01 -6.27
N PRO A 8 -6.51 2.99 -5.46
CA PRO A 8 -6.57 4.40 -5.84
C PRO A 8 -5.81 4.74 -7.12
N THR A 9 -4.70 4.05 -7.38
CA THR A 9 -3.89 4.29 -8.59
C THR A 9 -4.66 3.85 -9.83
N TYR A 10 -5.20 2.63 -9.80
CA TYR A 10 -6.00 2.11 -10.90
C TYR A 10 -7.23 2.97 -11.19
N LEU A 11 -7.94 3.45 -10.16
CA LEU A 11 -9.13 4.29 -10.31
C LEU A 11 -8.80 5.64 -10.97
N ARG A 12 -7.69 6.27 -10.58
CA ARG A 12 -7.20 7.51 -11.22
C ARG A 12 -6.76 7.30 -12.65
N ASP A 13 -6.02 6.23 -12.93
CA ASP A 13 -5.60 5.90 -14.29
C ASP A 13 -6.81 5.68 -15.20
N LEU A 14 -7.83 4.99 -14.69
CA LEU A 14 -9.09 4.79 -15.41
C LEU A 14 -9.85 6.10 -15.63
N ALA A 15 -9.90 7.00 -14.65
CA ALA A 15 -10.47 8.34 -14.81
C ALA A 15 -9.74 9.12 -15.93
N GLY A 16 -8.41 9.05 -15.95
CA GLY A 16 -7.58 9.59 -17.02
C GLY A 16 -7.90 9.00 -18.40
N HIS A 17 -8.13 7.69 -18.49
CA HIS A 17 -8.57 7.06 -19.74
C HIS A 17 -9.94 7.55 -20.21
N VAL A 18 -10.90 7.76 -19.30
CA VAL A 18 -12.21 8.34 -19.63
C VAL A 18 -12.06 9.77 -20.15
N ALA A 19 -11.21 10.59 -19.52
CA ALA A 19 -10.92 11.94 -19.99
C ALA A 19 -10.31 11.95 -21.41
N VAL A 20 -9.34 11.08 -21.67
CA VAL A 20 -8.75 10.93 -23.02
C VAL A 20 -9.79 10.50 -24.05
N PHE A 21 -10.71 9.59 -23.70
CA PHE A 21 -11.82 9.23 -24.58
C PHE A 21 -12.76 10.41 -24.86
N ARG A 22 -13.18 11.14 -23.82
CA ARG A 22 -14.03 12.32 -23.95
C ARG A 22 -13.40 13.35 -24.88
N ASP A 23 -12.12 13.63 -24.71
CA ASP A 23 -11.41 14.65 -25.48
C ASP A 23 -11.18 14.20 -26.93
N ALA A 24 -10.88 12.91 -27.17
CA ALA A 24 -10.84 12.33 -28.51
C ALA A 24 -12.21 12.39 -29.20
N PHE A 25 -13.30 12.11 -28.46
CA PHE A 25 -14.65 12.21 -28.99
C PHE A 25 -15.04 13.66 -29.31
N ARG A 26 -14.72 14.63 -28.44
CA ARG A 26 -14.90 16.07 -28.74
C ARG A 26 -14.13 16.48 -29.99
N SER A 27 -12.87 16.07 -30.11
CA SER A 27 -12.08 16.33 -31.30
C SER A 27 -12.69 15.69 -32.55
N PHE A 28 -13.24 14.48 -32.47
CA PHE A 28 -13.98 13.88 -33.58
C PHE A 28 -15.21 14.71 -33.99
N LEU A 29 -15.97 15.23 -33.01
CA LEU A 29 -17.16 16.05 -33.25
C LEU A 29 -16.85 17.40 -33.89
N GLU A 30 -15.63 17.94 -33.76
CA GLU A 30 -15.23 19.19 -34.44
C GLU A 30 -15.32 19.10 -35.97
N LEU A 31 -15.21 17.89 -36.54
CA LEU A 31 -15.35 17.66 -37.98
C LEU A 31 -16.80 17.42 -38.44
N HIS A 32 -17.76 17.55 -37.52
CA HIS A 32 -19.15 17.26 -37.75
C HIS A 32 -20.05 18.43 -37.34
N THR A 33 -21.15 18.61 -38.06
CA THR A 33 -22.25 19.45 -37.62
C THR A 33 -23.32 18.59 -36.94
N PRO A 34 -23.95 19.06 -35.86
CA PRO A 34 -25.19 18.46 -35.37
C PRO A 34 -26.24 18.45 -36.48
N THR A 35 -26.92 17.31 -36.68
CA THR A 35 -27.97 17.16 -37.71
C THR A 35 -29.29 17.86 -37.34
N TYR A 36 -29.30 18.62 -36.22
CA TYR A 36 -30.28 19.65 -35.81
C TYR A 36 -31.47 19.23 -34.91
N ARG A 37 -31.94 20.20 -34.11
CA ARG A 37 -33.17 20.21 -33.30
C ARG A 37 -34.39 20.48 -34.20
N GLY A 38 -34.95 19.44 -34.83
CA GLY A 38 -36.11 19.57 -35.73
C GLY A 38 -36.94 18.29 -35.87
N PRO A 39 -37.91 18.24 -36.79
CA PRO A 39 -38.64 17.01 -37.10
C PRO A 39 -37.67 15.96 -37.65
N GLY A 40 -37.42 14.88 -36.91
CA GLY A 40 -36.45 13.83 -37.28
C GLY A 40 -35.33 13.54 -36.27
N VAL A 41 -35.29 14.27 -35.15
CA VAL A 41 -34.45 13.91 -33.99
C VAL A 41 -34.73 12.47 -33.57
N GLY A 42 -33.68 11.68 -33.35
CA GLY A 42 -33.76 10.26 -33.04
C GLY A 42 -34.05 9.33 -34.23
N ILE A 43 -34.17 9.86 -35.45
CA ILE A 43 -34.32 9.05 -36.68
C ILE A 43 -33.07 9.21 -37.57
N PHE A 44 -32.60 10.43 -37.78
CA PHE A 44 -31.36 10.71 -38.51
C PHE A 44 -30.13 10.56 -37.60
N PRO A 45 -28.92 10.44 -38.17
CA PRO A 45 -27.68 10.55 -37.40
C PRO A 45 -27.68 11.79 -36.51
N ALA A 46 -27.21 11.68 -35.27
CA ALA A 46 -27.10 12.82 -34.36
C ALA A 46 -26.13 13.88 -34.90
N VAL A 47 -25.09 13.43 -35.60
CA VAL A 47 -24.10 14.29 -36.26
C VAL A 47 -23.81 13.80 -37.67
N SER A 48 -23.45 14.74 -38.56
CA SER A 48 -23.04 14.48 -39.93
C SER A 48 -21.73 15.22 -40.23
N PRO A 49 -20.82 14.68 -41.07
CA PRO A 49 -19.60 15.39 -41.45
C PRO A 49 -19.91 16.78 -42.03
N LEU A 50 -19.05 17.76 -41.74
CA LEU A 50 -19.07 19.04 -42.44
C LEU A 50 -18.69 18.84 -43.91
N ASP A 51 -19.22 19.68 -44.80
CA ASP A 51 -18.98 19.58 -46.25
C ASP A 51 -17.48 19.74 -46.60
N GLU A 52 -16.75 20.51 -45.79
CA GLU A 52 -15.32 20.80 -45.94
C GLU A 52 -14.38 19.80 -45.24
N SER A 53 -14.91 18.83 -44.48
CA SER A 53 -14.08 17.89 -43.72
C SER A 53 -13.37 16.88 -44.62
N ASP A 54 -12.06 16.68 -44.40
CA ASP A 54 -11.29 15.62 -45.07
C ASP A 54 -11.72 14.22 -44.57
N PRO A 55 -12.22 13.33 -45.44
CA PRO A 55 -12.58 11.97 -45.06
C PRO A 55 -11.45 11.17 -44.40
N ALA A 56 -10.19 11.41 -44.79
CA ALA A 56 -9.05 10.74 -44.18
C ALA A 56 -8.83 11.19 -42.73
N GLU A 57 -9.00 12.49 -42.46
CA GLU A 57 -8.90 13.03 -41.11
C GLU A 57 -10.02 12.53 -40.19
N ILE A 58 -11.24 12.42 -40.71
CA ILE A 58 -12.38 11.83 -39.99
C ILE A 58 -12.04 10.41 -39.53
N GLU A 59 -11.54 9.55 -40.43
CA GLU A 59 -11.17 8.17 -40.07
C GLU A 59 -10.04 8.12 -39.04
N VAL A 60 -9.03 9.00 -39.13
CA VAL A 60 -7.96 9.09 -38.12
C VAL A 60 -8.52 9.47 -36.74
N ARG A 61 -9.37 10.50 -36.66
CA ARG A 61 -9.98 10.91 -35.37
C ARG A 61 -10.92 9.82 -34.84
N ARG A 62 -11.67 9.16 -35.73
CA ARG A 62 -12.55 8.03 -35.40
C ARG A 62 -11.77 6.86 -34.78
N ALA A 63 -10.64 6.47 -35.38
CA ALA A 63 -9.80 5.39 -34.89
C ALA A 63 -9.24 5.72 -33.49
N ARG A 64 -8.78 6.96 -33.26
CA ARG A 64 -8.32 7.43 -31.95
C ARG A 64 -9.43 7.34 -30.90
N THR A 65 -10.65 7.73 -31.25
CA THR A 65 -11.81 7.61 -30.34
C THR A 65 -12.10 6.16 -29.97
N PHE A 66 -12.04 5.22 -30.93
CA PHE A 66 -12.19 3.78 -30.63
C PHE A 66 -11.08 3.24 -29.72
N GLU A 67 -9.82 3.61 -29.96
CA GLU A 67 -8.69 3.19 -29.13
C GLU A 67 -8.86 3.70 -27.69
N ALA A 68 -9.22 4.97 -27.53
CA ALA A 68 -9.47 5.58 -26.23
C ALA A 68 -10.68 4.94 -25.52
N ALA A 69 -11.77 4.66 -26.25
CA ALA A 69 -12.93 3.93 -25.73
C ALA A 69 -12.54 2.54 -25.21
N GLY A 70 -11.65 1.84 -25.93
CA GLY A 70 -11.13 0.54 -25.52
C GLY A 70 -10.36 0.59 -24.18
N ARG A 71 -9.60 1.67 -23.94
CA ARG A 71 -8.91 1.90 -22.65
C ARG A 71 -9.89 2.25 -21.53
N ALA A 72 -10.95 2.99 -21.83
CA ALA A 72 -11.95 3.46 -20.87
C ALA A 72 -13.09 2.44 -20.59
N ARG A 73 -13.16 1.32 -21.31
CA ARG A 73 -14.28 0.34 -21.31
C ARG A 73 -14.74 -0.21 -19.96
N ARG A 74 -13.93 -0.07 -18.90
CA ARG A 74 -14.27 -0.56 -17.56
C ARG A 74 -15.04 0.47 -16.73
N ALA A 75 -14.97 1.76 -17.08
CA ALA A 75 -15.55 2.84 -16.29
C ALA A 75 -17.08 2.76 -16.12
N PRO A 76 -17.88 2.45 -17.16
CA PRO A 76 -19.34 2.40 -17.03
C PRO A 76 -19.81 1.36 -16.02
N ALA A 77 -19.19 0.17 -16.04
CA ALA A 77 -19.52 -0.90 -15.10
C ALA A 77 -19.06 -0.60 -13.65
N LEU A 78 -17.93 0.09 -13.48
CA LEU A 78 -17.40 0.46 -12.16
C LEU A 78 -18.20 1.58 -11.50
N THR A 79 -18.65 2.55 -12.29
CA THR A 79 -19.36 3.75 -11.82
C THR A 79 -20.88 3.58 -11.82
N GLY A 80 -21.38 2.55 -12.52
CA GLY A 80 -22.80 2.39 -12.80
C GLY A 80 -23.37 3.44 -13.77
N CYS A 81 -22.51 4.23 -14.43
CA CYS A 81 -22.94 5.24 -15.39
C CYS A 81 -23.33 4.60 -16.72
N VAL A 82 -24.63 4.32 -16.86
CA VAL A 82 -25.23 3.67 -18.03
C VAL A 82 -26.59 4.30 -18.34
N PHE A 83 -27.02 4.20 -19.60
CA PHE A 83 -28.32 4.74 -20.03
C PHE A 83 -29.34 3.62 -20.21
N GLY A 84 -30.55 3.82 -19.69
CA GLY A 84 -31.68 2.94 -19.97
C GLY A 84 -32.34 3.32 -21.29
N VAL A 85 -32.44 2.37 -22.22
CA VAL A 85 -33.20 2.54 -23.46
C VAL A 85 -34.52 1.80 -23.34
N ARG A 86 -35.61 2.49 -23.71
CA ARG A 86 -36.95 1.91 -23.69
C ARG A 86 -37.09 0.95 -24.86
N ASP A 87 -37.38 -0.32 -24.56
CA ASP A 87 -37.74 -1.31 -25.57
C ASP A 87 -39.04 -0.88 -26.28
N PRO A 88 -39.03 -0.67 -27.62
CA PRO A 88 -40.23 -0.38 -28.40
C PRO A 88 -41.32 -1.45 -28.26
N ALA A 89 -40.96 -2.70 -27.93
CA ALA A 89 -41.88 -3.83 -27.75
C ALA A 89 -42.39 -4.00 -26.31
N GLY A 90 -42.03 -3.12 -25.38
CA GLY A 90 -42.52 -3.16 -23.99
C GLY A 90 -41.82 -4.17 -23.07
N GLY A 91 -40.66 -4.71 -23.47
CA GLY A 91 -39.79 -5.52 -22.62
C GLY A 91 -38.98 -4.71 -21.60
N LYS A 92 -38.11 -5.41 -20.86
CA LYS A 92 -37.22 -4.81 -19.86
C LYS A 92 -36.30 -3.80 -20.56
N PRO A 93 -36.08 -2.59 -20.00
CA PRO A 93 -35.18 -1.61 -20.61
C PRO A 93 -33.78 -2.18 -20.76
N ASP A 94 -33.24 -2.11 -21.98
CA ASP A 94 -31.86 -2.46 -22.27
C ASP A 94 -30.93 -1.35 -21.78
N VAL A 95 -29.76 -1.75 -21.31
CA VAL A 95 -28.76 -0.83 -20.76
C VAL A 95 -27.70 -0.57 -21.82
N VAL A 96 -27.45 0.70 -22.10
CA VAL A 96 -26.45 1.14 -23.08
C VAL A 96 -25.25 1.73 -22.36
N ASP A 97 -24.08 1.19 -22.69
CA ASP A 97 -22.79 1.72 -22.32
C ASP A 97 -22.43 2.91 -23.23
N PRO A 98 -22.30 4.13 -22.68
CA PRO A 98 -22.02 5.32 -23.48
C PRO A 98 -20.64 5.33 -24.15
N ILE A 99 -19.65 4.65 -23.57
CA ILE A 99 -18.31 4.52 -24.13
C ILE A 99 -18.31 3.50 -25.27
N ALA A 100 -19.08 2.42 -25.17
CA ALA A 100 -19.15 1.43 -26.26
C ALA A 100 -20.04 1.90 -27.43
N ALA A 101 -21.14 2.58 -27.12
CA ALA A 101 -22.15 2.98 -28.10
C ALA A 101 -21.86 4.32 -28.80
N TRP A 102 -20.72 4.96 -28.52
CA TRP A 102 -20.40 6.31 -29.00
C TRP A 102 -20.56 6.47 -30.52
N HIS A 103 -20.17 5.45 -31.28
CA HIS A 103 -20.16 5.48 -32.75
C HIS A 103 -21.57 5.57 -33.36
N THR A 104 -22.61 5.22 -32.61
CA THR A 104 -24.01 5.27 -33.07
C THR A 104 -24.48 6.68 -33.37
N VAL A 105 -23.81 7.72 -32.85
CA VAL A 105 -24.13 9.14 -33.15
C VAL A 105 -24.02 9.48 -34.64
N THR A 106 -23.26 8.70 -35.40
CA THR A 106 -23.07 8.88 -36.85
C THR A 106 -24.03 8.02 -37.68
N GLN A 107 -24.92 7.25 -37.04
CA GLN A 107 -25.81 6.28 -37.68
C GLN A 107 -27.27 6.71 -37.53
N PRO A 108 -28.16 6.31 -38.45
CA PRO A 108 -29.60 6.48 -38.27
C PRO A 108 -30.08 5.82 -36.98
N LYS A 109 -31.04 6.45 -36.30
CA LYS A 109 -31.56 6.03 -34.99
C LYS A 109 -30.43 5.86 -33.94
N PRO A 110 -29.68 6.93 -33.64
CA PRO A 110 -28.60 6.88 -32.67
C PRO A 110 -29.14 6.40 -31.31
N LEU A 111 -28.35 5.60 -30.60
CA LEU A 111 -28.74 5.14 -29.25
C LEU A 111 -28.59 6.26 -28.22
N LEU A 112 -27.65 7.18 -28.47
CA LEU A 112 -27.29 8.28 -27.58
C LEU A 112 -26.99 9.53 -28.39
N GLU A 113 -27.20 10.68 -27.79
CA GLU A 113 -26.73 11.95 -28.31
C GLU A 113 -25.28 12.22 -27.86
N PRO A 114 -24.50 13.03 -28.60
CA PRO A 114 -23.16 13.41 -28.18
C PRO A 114 -23.09 13.96 -26.75
N ALA A 115 -24.09 14.76 -26.34
CA ALA A 115 -24.18 15.29 -24.98
C ALA A 115 -24.29 14.18 -23.93
N ASN A 116 -25.06 13.11 -24.18
CA ASN A 116 -25.18 12.00 -23.23
C ASN A 116 -23.83 11.32 -22.98
N ILE A 117 -23.03 11.15 -24.02
CA ILE A 117 -21.71 10.52 -23.92
C ILE A 117 -20.73 11.42 -23.16
N ILE A 118 -20.73 12.72 -23.45
CA ILE A 118 -19.86 13.70 -22.77
C ILE A 118 -20.24 13.84 -21.30
N ASP A 119 -21.52 14.01 -20.98
CA ASP A 119 -22.01 14.14 -19.61
C ASP A 119 -21.71 12.87 -18.80
N ALA A 120 -21.87 11.69 -19.41
CA ALA A 120 -21.50 10.43 -18.78
C ALA A 120 -19.99 10.33 -18.52
N CYS A 121 -19.13 10.81 -19.44
CA CYS A 121 -17.70 10.87 -19.18
C CYS A 121 -17.38 11.77 -17.98
N ASP A 122 -17.98 12.95 -17.91
CA ASP A 122 -17.76 13.89 -16.80
C ASP A 122 -18.24 13.29 -15.46
N GLN A 123 -19.39 12.61 -15.45
CA GLN A 123 -19.88 11.87 -14.27
C GLN A 123 -18.95 10.71 -13.88
N MET A 124 -18.48 9.93 -14.85
CA MET A 124 -17.57 8.80 -14.62
C MET A 124 -16.23 9.27 -14.03
N ILE A 125 -15.66 10.35 -14.55
CA ILE A 125 -14.42 10.93 -14.03
C ILE A 125 -14.59 11.30 -12.57
N GLY A 126 -15.63 12.10 -12.24
CA GLY A 126 -15.89 12.50 -10.85
C GLY A 126 -16.14 11.31 -9.92
N SER A 127 -16.88 10.30 -10.37
CA SER A 127 -17.13 9.09 -9.58
C SER A 127 -15.85 8.28 -9.32
N LEU A 128 -14.97 8.14 -10.33
CA LEU A 128 -13.72 7.41 -10.17
C LEU A 128 -12.72 8.15 -9.27
N GLU A 129 -12.68 9.48 -9.36
CA GLU A 129 -11.86 10.32 -8.47
C GLU A 129 -12.34 10.23 -7.01
N ASP A 130 -13.64 10.26 -6.78
CA ASP A 130 -14.24 10.09 -5.45
C ASP A 130 -13.95 8.68 -4.87
N MET A 131 -14.15 7.63 -5.67
CA MET A 131 -13.80 6.26 -5.28
C MET A 131 -12.30 6.14 -4.91
N ALA A 132 -11.42 6.81 -5.66
CA ALA A 132 -9.98 6.80 -5.37
C ALA A 132 -9.67 7.50 -4.04
N ALA A 133 -10.29 8.66 -3.79
CA ALA A 133 -10.14 9.40 -2.54
C ALA A 133 -10.67 8.60 -1.34
N GLN A 134 -11.81 7.93 -1.49
CA GLN A 134 -12.34 7.04 -0.45
C GLN A 134 -11.40 5.87 -0.18
N ALA A 135 -10.89 5.22 -1.23
CA ALA A 135 -9.95 4.11 -1.10
C ALA A 135 -8.65 4.52 -0.38
N GLU A 136 -8.18 5.75 -0.57
CA GLU A 136 -7.04 6.29 0.19
C GLU A 136 -7.38 6.61 1.64
N ALA A 137 -8.57 7.18 1.89
CA ALA A 137 -9.02 7.48 3.24
C ALA A 137 -9.24 6.21 4.07
N GLU A 138 -9.66 5.11 3.43
CA GLU A 138 -9.83 3.80 4.05
C GLU A 138 -8.53 2.99 4.12
N ALA A 139 -7.47 3.41 3.42
CA ALA A 139 -6.19 2.72 3.47
C ALA A 139 -5.61 2.76 4.88
N PRO A 140 -5.03 1.65 5.38
CA PRO A 140 -4.35 1.68 6.67
C PRO A 140 -3.23 2.71 6.63
N PRO A 141 -2.99 3.45 7.74
CA PRO A 141 -1.89 4.39 7.80
C PRO A 141 -0.57 3.67 7.53
N THR A 142 0.28 4.28 6.71
CA THR A 142 1.61 3.75 6.43
C THR A 142 2.49 3.92 7.67
N VAL A 143 3.15 2.84 8.08
CA VAL A 143 4.13 2.87 9.17
C VAL A 143 5.51 3.03 8.56
N ASP A 144 6.18 4.13 8.89
CA ASP A 144 7.52 4.42 8.40
C ASP A 144 8.57 3.58 9.16
N VAL A 145 9.28 2.73 8.42
CA VAL A 145 10.40 1.93 8.93
C VAL A 145 11.52 2.79 9.53
N ALA A 146 11.64 4.05 9.12
CA ALA A 146 12.62 4.97 9.69
C ALA A 146 12.31 5.37 11.14
N GLN A 147 11.10 5.13 11.64
CA GLN A 147 10.72 5.34 13.03
C GLN A 147 10.98 4.13 13.94
N MET A 148 11.59 3.06 13.41
CA MET A 148 12.05 1.94 14.23
C MET A 148 13.13 2.37 15.23
N HIS A 149 13.37 1.52 16.23
CA HIS A 149 14.35 1.78 17.28
C HIS A 149 15.74 2.14 16.69
N PRO A 150 16.47 3.13 17.22
CA PRO A 150 17.77 3.55 16.67
C PRO A 150 18.81 2.43 16.58
N ALA A 151 18.84 1.51 17.55
CA ALA A 151 19.73 0.33 17.52
C ALA A 151 19.44 -0.63 16.34
N VAL A 152 18.22 -0.58 15.78
CA VAL A 152 17.79 -1.38 14.63
C VAL A 152 17.98 -0.57 13.35
N TRP A 153 17.28 0.57 13.23
CA TRP A 153 17.28 1.35 12.00
C TRP A 153 18.65 1.95 11.70
N GLY A 154 19.40 2.38 12.72
CA GLY A 154 20.74 2.93 12.54
C GLY A 154 21.71 1.96 11.88
N GLN A 155 21.53 0.65 12.08
CA GLN A 155 22.34 -0.40 11.43
C GLN A 155 21.76 -0.83 10.07
N ALA A 156 20.44 -0.87 9.94
CA ALA A 156 19.75 -1.37 8.75
C ALA A 156 19.63 -0.34 7.60
N ALA A 157 19.54 0.96 7.91
CA ALA A 157 19.03 1.97 6.98
C ALA A 157 19.76 2.03 5.63
N ARG A 158 21.10 1.92 5.64
CA ARG A 158 21.88 1.96 4.39
C ARG A 158 21.58 0.75 3.52
N LEU A 159 21.68 -0.45 4.10
CA LEU A 159 21.45 -1.72 3.40
C LEU A 159 20.00 -1.83 2.89
N TRP A 160 19.04 -1.32 3.66
CA TRP A 160 17.63 -1.25 3.26
C TRP A 160 17.44 -0.39 2.00
N ARG A 161 18.02 0.81 1.96
CA ARG A 161 17.92 1.70 0.79
C ARG A 161 18.61 1.10 -0.45
N ASP A 162 19.68 0.35 -0.24
CA ASP A 162 20.40 -0.35 -1.31
C ASP A 162 19.69 -1.65 -1.76
N GLY A 163 18.54 -2.01 -1.18
CA GLY A 163 17.77 -3.21 -1.52
C GLY A 163 18.32 -4.53 -0.95
N HIS A 164 19.29 -4.45 -0.03
CA HIS A 164 19.92 -5.60 0.63
C HIS A 164 19.21 -5.97 1.93
N TYR A 165 17.94 -6.36 1.82
CA TYR A 165 17.04 -6.51 2.96
C TYR A 165 17.48 -7.57 3.98
N ARG A 166 17.98 -8.72 3.53
CA ARG A 166 18.53 -9.79 4.37
C ARG A 166 19.72 -9.29 5.19
N HIS A 167 20.65 -8.58 4.55
CA HIS A 167 21.79 -8.00 5.25
C HIS A 167 21.37 -6.88 6.20
N ALA A 168 20.35 -6.09 5.84
CA ALA A 168 19.79 -5.07 6.73
C ALA A 168 19.22 -5.69 8.02
N VAL A 169 18.50 -6.81 7.90
CA VAL A 169 17.97 -7.58 9.04
C VAL A 169 19.10 -8.16 9.90
N GLN A 170 20.15 -8.72 9.28
CA GLN A 170 21.32 -9.21 10.01
C GLN A 170 22.01 -8.09 10.81
N ALA A 171 22.28 -6.95 10.17
CA ALA A 171 22.90 -5.80 10.81
C ALA A 171 22.05 -5.23 11.96
N ALA A 172 20.73 -5.18 11.78
CA ALA A 172 19.80 -4.82 12.84
C ALA A 172 19.86 -5.79 14.03
N ALA A 173 19.90 -7.10 13.77
CA ALA A 173 19.98 -8.10 14.84
C ALA A 173 21.26 -7.93 15.67
N ASP A 174 22.40 -7.71 15.01
CA ASP A 174 23.67 -7.41 15.66
C ASP A 174 23.61 -6.08 16.45
N GLY A 175 22.92 -5.07 15.91
CA GLY A 175 22.67 -3.80 16.60
C GLY A 175 21.91 -3.94 17.92
N VAL A 176 20.90 -4.81 17.98
CA VAL A 176 20.16 -5.09 19.22
C VAL A 176 21.02 -5.84 20.24
N VAL A 177 21.88 -6.77 19.79
CA VAL A 177 22.85 -7.42 20.68
C VAL A 177 23.82 -6.39 21.27
N GLN A 178 24.30 -5.46 20.44
CA GLN A 178 25.19 -4.39 20.88
C GLN A 178 24.52 -3.45 21.88
N LEU A 179 23.21 -3.16 21.72
CA LEU A 179 22.43 -2.42 22.71
C LEU A 179 22.47 -3.12 24.08
N VAL A 180 22.14 -4.41 24.15
CA VAL A 180 22.19 -5.16 25.41
C VAL A 180 23.59 -5.17 26.00
N LYS A 181 24.61 -5.40 25.17
CA LYS A 181 26.01 -5.38 25.60
C LYS A 181 26.39 -4.02 26.20
N SER A 182 25.95 -2.92 25.61
CA SER A 182 26.20 -1.58 26.14
C SER A 182 25.50 -1.34 27.48
N ARG A 183 24.35 -1.98 27.72
CA ARG A 183 23.61 -1.88 28.98
C ARG A 183 24.16 -2.77 30.08
N THR A 184 24.53 -4.01 29.78
CA THR A 184 24.95 -4.99 30.79
C THR A 184 26.45 -5.04 31.02
N GLY A 185 27.25 -4.53 30.08
CA GLY A 185 28.70 -4.70 30.08
C GLY A 185 29.12 -6.18 30.10
N GLY A 186 30.22 -6.46 30.80
CA GLY A 186 30.76 -7.81 31.00
C GLY A 186 31.67 -8.31 29.88
N PRO A 187 32.15 -9.56 29.97
CA PRO A 187 33.06 -10.16 29.00
C PRO A 187 32.40 -10.37 27.63
N GLU A 188 33.23 -10.71 26.63
CA GLU A 188 32.72 -11.18 25.35
C GLU A 188 32.02 -12.52 25.53
N LEU A 189 30.76 -12.59 25.12
CA LEU A 189 29.87 -13.75 25.21
C LEU A 189 29.20 -13.89 23.85
N ASP A 190 28.91 -15.12 23.44
CA ASP A 190 28.03 -15.35 22.31
C ASP A 190 26.63 -14.76 22.58
N ASP A 191 25.92 -14.42 21.50
CA ASP A 191 24.65 -13.70 21.57
C ASP A 191 23.64 -14.42 22.46
N THR A 192 23.48 -15.74 22.30
CA THR A 192 22.51 -16.54 23.05
C THR A 192 22.83 -16.54 24.54
N THR A 193 24.11 -16.75 24.91
CA THR A 193 24.55 -16.67 26.30
C THR A 193 24.34 -15.28 26.89
N ARG A 194 24.58 -14.22 26.12
CA ARG A 194 24.34 -12.83 26.55
C ARG A 194 22.87 -12.60 26.89
N TRP A 195 21.94 -13.01 26.04
CA TRP A 195 20.50 -12.88 26.31
C TRP A 195 20.06 -13.67 27.54
N ASN A 196 20.51 -14.93 27.64
CA ASN A 196 20.21 -15.79 28.78
C ASN A 196 20.75 -15.22 30.09
N GLN A 197 21.93 -14.58 30.07
CA GLN A 197 22.49 -13.93 31.24
C GLN A 197 21.72 -12.65 31.59
N ALA A 198 21.45 -11.79 30.60
CA ALA A 198 20.80 -10.50 30.81
C ALA A 198 19.42 -10.67 31.46
N PHE A 199 18.60 -11.61 30.99
CA PHE A 199 17.26 -11.86 31.50
C PHE A 199 17.16 -13.08 32.43
N SER A 200 18.28 -13.58 32.96
CA SER A 200 18.25 -14.71 33.90
C SER A 200 17.42 -14.36 35.13
N GLU A 201 16.57 -15.28 35.62
CA GLU A 201 15.81 -15.10 36.87
C GLU A 201 16.70 -15.10 38.11
N LYS A 202 17.92 -15.64 38.01
CA LYS A 202 18.88 -15.66 39.12
C LYS A 202 19.27 -14.24 39.52
N ASP A 203 19.58 -14.08 40.80
CA ASP A 203 20.12 -12.84 41.35
C ASP A 203 21.34 -12.35 40.55
N PRO A 204 21.56 -11.03 40.46
CA PRO A 204 22.75 -10.48 39.84
C PRO A 204 24.00 -10.92 40.59
N GLU A 205 25.08 -11.19 39.83
CA GLU A 205 26.39 -11.53 40.37
C GLU A 205 27.38 -10.40 40.00
N PRO A 206 28.50 -10.23 40.73
CA PRO A 206 29.53 -9.25 40.37
C PRO A 206 29.97 -9.40 38.90
N GLY A 207 29.89 -8.31 38.13
CA GLY A 207 30.20 -8.29 36.69
C GLY A 207 29.16 -8.99 35.79
N ARG A 208 28.05 -9.46 36.35
CA ARG A 208 26.93 -10.09 35.63
C ARG A 208 25.62 -9.48 36.11
N PRO A 209 25.30 -8.24 35.70
CA PRO A 209 24.03 -7.63 36.05
C PRO A 209 22.85 -8.31 35.35
N ARG A 210 21.63 -7.94 35.75
CA ARG A 210 20.38 -8.42 35.18
C ARG A 210 19.55 -7.25 34.67
N LEU A 211 18.86 -7.47 33.56
CA LEU A 211 17.76 -6.62 33.13
C LEU A 211 16.48 -7.14 33.77
N ARG A 212 15.71 -6.23 34.36
CA ARG A 212 14.39 -6.49 34.93
C ARG A 212 13.38 -5.53 34.36
N TRP A 213 12.19 -6.03 34.03
CA TRP A 213 11.06 -5.16 33.73
C TRP A 213 10.78 -4.26 34.95
N PRO A 214 10.54 -2.95 34.75
CA PRO A 214 10.40 -2.02 35.85
C PRO A 214 9.15 -2.32 36.70
N ALA A 215 9.10 -1.70 37.89
CA ALA A 215 8.08 -1.86 38.93
C ALA A 215 8.29 -3.07 39.87
N ASP A 216 7.26 -3.34 40.70
CA ASP A 216 7.30 -4.35 41.75
C ASP A 216 7.51 -5.76 41.18
N GLN A 217 8.62 -6.40 41.57
CA GLN A 217 8.99 -7.74 41.08
C GLN A 217 8.11 -8.86 41.65
N THR A 218 7.18 -8.55 42.58
CA THR A 218 6.15 -9.47 43.06
C THR A 218 4.82 -9.36 42.30
N ASP A 219 4.65 -8.33 41.45
CA ASP A 219 3.47 -8.18 40.61
C ASP A 219 3.47 -9.26 39.51
N ARG A 220 2.33 -9.96 39.36
CA ARG A 220 2.18 -11.06 38.41
C ARG A 220 2.43 -10.65 36.96
N THR A 221 2.09 -9.43 36.58
CA THR A 221 2.35 -8.86 35.25
C THR A 221 3.84 -8.66 35.01
N VAL A 222 4.55 -8.12 35.99
CA VAL A 222 6.01 -7.91 35.93
C VAL A 222 6.75 -9.24 35.85
N VAL A 223 6.35 -10.22 36.67
CA VAL A 223 6.88 -11.59 36.61
C VAL A 223 6.65 -12.20 35.22
N SER A 224 5.46 -12.04 34.66
CA SER A 224 5.12 -12.56 33.32
C SER A 224 5.93 -11.87 32.22
N MET A 225 6.18 -10.56 32.33
CA MET A 225 7.04 -9.83 31.39
C MET A 225 8.49 -10.31 31.45
N ASN A 226 9.05 -10.51 32.65
CA ASN A 226 10.41 -11.01 32.81
C ASN A 226 10.58 -12.43 32.23
N ASP A 227 9.67 -13.36 32.53
CA ASP A 227 9.70 -14.72 31.97
C ASP A 227 9.50 -14.71 30.44
N GLY A 228 8.60 -13.84 29.96
CA GLY A 228 8.39 -13.60 28.54
C GLY A 228 9.67 -13.13 27.84
N LEU A 229 10.33 -12.08 28.34
CA LEU A 229 11.58 -11.55 27.76
C LEU A 229 12.72 -12.58 27.79
N ARG A 230 12.83 -13.34 28.88
CA ARG A 230 13.82 -14.42 29.02
C ARG A 230 13.72 -15.47 27.92
N ARG A 231 12.50 -15.78 27.45
CA ARG A 231 12.25 -16.77 26.39
C ARG A 231 12.25 -16.14 25.00
N PHE A 232 11.62 -14.98 24.89
CA PHE A 232 11.42 -14.29 23.62
C PHE A 232 12.71 -13.73 23.05
N ALA A 233 13.55 -13.08 23.86
CA ALA A 233 14.75 -12.41 23.36
C ALA A 233 15.76 -13.36 22.67
N PRO A 234 16.18 -14.49 23.29
CA PRO A 234 17.04 -15.45 22.60
C PRO A 234 16.33 -16.12 21.42
N GLY A 235 15.03 -16.42 21.54
CA GLY A 235 14.25 -17.01 20.45
C GLY A 235 14.15 -16.12 19.23
N ALA A 236 13.88 -14.82 19.41
CA ALA A 236 13.83 -13.83 18.34
C ALA A 236 15.17 -13.72 17.63
N GLN A 237 16.28 -13.67 18.38
CA GLN A 237 17.61 -13.64 17.79
C GLN A 237 17.94 -14.90 16.98
N MET A 238 17.69 -16.09 17.54
CA MET A 238 17.94 -17.35 16.83
C MET A 238 17.10 -17.50 15.56
N THR A 239 15.85 -17.04 15.57
CA THR A 239 14.92 -17.21 14.44
C THR A 239 15.03 -16.11 13.39
N ILE A 240 15.55 -14.93 13.74
CA ILE A 240 15.71 -13.80 12.81
C ILE A 240 17.13 -13.72 12.26
N ARG A 241 18.14 -13.73 13.14
CA ARG A 241 19.55 -13.58 12.74
C ARG A 241 20.02 -14.79 11.94
N ASN A 242 19.73 -16.02 12.37
CA ASN A 242 20.28 -17.21 11.72
C ASN A 242 19.82 -17.36 10.26
N PRO A 243 18.52 -17.19 9.91
CA PRO A 243 18.11 -17.18 8.51
C PRO A 243 18.64 -15.97 7.74
N ALA A 244 18.82 -14.82 8.39
CA ALA A 244 19.45 -13.67 7.74
C ALA A 244 20.91 -13.96 7.38
N THR A 245 21.66 -14.69 8.22
CA THR A 245 23.06 -15.03 7.98
C THR A 245 23.25 -16.23 7.04
N HIS A 246 22.41 -17.27 7.15
CA HIS A 246 22.61 -18.56 6.49
C HIS A 246 21.52 -18.94 5.48
N GLY A 247 20.47 -18.14 5.35
CA GLY A 247 19.35 -18.42 4.45
C GLY A 247 19.73 -18.25 2.97
N PRO A 248 19.12 -19.04 2.07
CA PRO A 248 19.31 -18.86 0.63
C PRO A 248 18.51 -17.65 0.13
N GLY A 249 19.13 -16.82 -0.71
CA GLY A 249 18.45 -15.74 -1.43
C GLY A 249 18.30 -14.43 -0.66
N GLU A 250 17.58 -13.49 -1.28
CA GLU A 250 17.24 -12.17 -0.71
C GLU A 250 15.81 -12.20 -0.17
N MET A 251 15.52 -11.39 0.85
CA MET A 251 14.19 -11.25 1.43
C MET A 251 13.36 -10.25 0.63
N THR A 252 12.03 -10.42 0.62
CA THR A 252 11.13 -9.35 0.20
C THR A 252 11.15 -8.20 1.22
N PRO A 253 10.79 -6.97 0.82
CA PRO A 253 10.64 -5.85 1.76
C PRO A 253 9.69 -6.18 2.93
N GLN A 254 8.60 -6.90 2.65
CA GLN A 254 7.61 -7.28 3.65
C GLN A 254 8.20 -8.25 4.69
N GLU A 255 8.87 -9.31 4.25
CA GLU A 255 9.52 -10.25 5.16
C GLU A 255 10.58 -9.56 6.03
N ALA A 256 11.32 -8.62 5.47
CA ALA A 256 12.33 -7.88 6.19
C ALA A 256 11.72 -6.91 7.21
N VAL A 257 10.65 -6.19 6.86
CA VAL A 257 10.00 -5.25 7.79
C VAL A 257 9.40 -5.96 9.00
N GLU A 258 8.84 -7.15 8.83
CA GLU A 258 8.31 -7.96 9.93
C GLU A 258 9.41 -8.32 10.94
N ARG A 259 10.58 -8.74 10.44
CA ARG A 259 11.75 -9.09 11.26
C ARG A 259 12.34 -7.87 11.95
N LEU A 260 12.51 -6.76 11.23
CA LEU A 260 12.97 -5.50 11.80
C LEU A 260 12.00 -4.96 12.87
N SER A 261 10.69 -5.16 12.69
CA SER A 261 9.68 -4.75 13.66
C SER A 261 9.79 -5.54 14.96
N VAL A 262 10.01 -6.86 14.90
CA VAL A 262 10.26 -7.69 16.08
C VAL A 262 11.52 -7.24 16.83
N LEU A 263 12.61 -6.99 16.11
CA LEU A 263 13.86 -6.51 16.69
C LEU A 263 13.70 -5.10 17.31
N SER A 264 12.93 -4.23 16.66
CA SER A 264 12.65 -2.87 17.12
C SER A 264 11.84 -2.87 18.40
N LEU A 265 10.82 -3.73 18.50
CA LEU A 265 10.04 -3.93 19.71
C LEU A 265 10.89 -4.48 20.86
N LEU A 266 11.72 -5.49 20.58
CA LEU A 266 12.64 -6.05 21.57
C LEU A 266 13.61 -5.00 22.10
N ALA A 267 14.19 -4.16 21.23
CA ALA A 267 15.09 -3.09 21.62
C ALA A 267 14.40 -2.06 22.54
N ARG A 268 13.16 -1.69 22.25
CA ARG A 268 12.36 -0.81 23.13
C ARG A 268 12.11 -1.43 24.50
N TRP A 269 11.85 -2.74 24.57
CA TRP A 269 11.72 -3.43 25.86
C TRP A 269 13.04 -3.51 26.62
N VAL A 270 14.16 -3.73 25.91
CA VAL A 270 15.50 -3.67 26.51
C VAL A 270 15.73 -2.31 27.13
N ASP A 271 15.40 -1.21 26.45
CA ASP A 271 15.53 0.16 26.99
C ASP A 271 14.62 0.43 28.19
N ALA A 272 13.41 -0.16 28.21
CA ALA A 272 12.48 -0.01 29.31
C ALA A 272 12.91 -0.74 30.60
N CYS A 273 13.79 -1.76 30.50
CA CYS A 273 14.24 -2.51 31.66
C CYS A 273 15.19 -1.71 32.57
N ASP A 274 15.13 -2.00 33.87
CA ASP A 274 16.09 -1.55 34.86
C ASP A 274 17.31 -2.48 34.88
N LEU A 275 18.50 -1.90 35.05
CA LEU A 275 19.74 -2.64 35.27
C LEU A 275 19.91 -2.90 36.77
N ILE A 276 19.89 -4.16 37.17
CA ILE A 276 20.08 -4.58 38.56
C ILE A 276 21.47 -5.21 38.69
N GLU A 277 22.31 -4.61 39.54
CA GLU A 277 23.66 -5.06 39.81
C GLU A 277 23.75 -5.78 41.16
N ALA A 278 24.78 -6.62 41.33
CA ALA A 278 25.04 -7.24 42.62
C ALA A 278 25.45 -6.15 43.63
N PRO A 279 25.06 -6.28 44.92
CA PRO A 279 25.57 -5.39 45.95
C PRO A 279 27.09 -5.36 45.92
N HIS A 280 27.69 -4.17 45.87
CA HIS A 280 29.14 -4.05 46.02
C HIS A 280 29.52 -4.57 47.41
N ALA A 281 30.42 -5.56 47.48
CA ALA A 281 31.00 -6.00 48.74
C ALA A 281 31.69 -4.79 49.39
N SER A 282 31.15 -4.31 50.51
CA SER A 282 31.74 -3.20 51.23
C SER A 282 33.08 -3.64 51.82
N VAL A 283 34.09 -2.76 51.77
CA VAL A 283 35.48 -2.99 52.22
C VAL A 283 35.59 -3.34 53.72
N ARG A 284 34.48 -3.47 54.46
CA ARG A 284 34.45 -3.73 55.90
C ARG A 284 34.44 -5.21 56.31
N ASP A 285 34.29 -6.14 55.37
CA ASP A 285 34.25 -7.59 55.69
C ASP A 285 35.60 -8.32 55.50
N LEU A 286 36.72 -7.58 55.40
CA LEU A 286 38.07 -8.15 55.25
C LEU A 286 39.01 -7.88 56.43
N SER A 287 38.48 -7.63 57.64
CA SER A 287 39.27 -7.48 58.86
C SER A 287 38.92 -8.50 59.92
#